data_AF-A0A7C4EWG6-F1
#
_entry.id   AF-A0A7C4EWG6-F1
#
_cell.length_a   1.000
_cell.length_b   1.000
_cell.length_c   1.000
_cell.angle_alpha   90.00
_cell.angle_beta   90.00
_cell.angle_gamma   90.00
#
_symmetry.space_group_name_H-M   'P 1'
#
loop_
_entity.id
_entity.type
_entity.pdbx_description
1 polymer ?
#
loop_
_entity_poly.entity_id
_entity_poly.type
_entity_poly.pdbx_seq_one_letter_code
_entity_poly.pdbx_strand_id
1 'polypeptide(L)'
;MNDRGQVFTLDMFFALTLTALLVSCSGLALEQVRRQMDDYLLRYSLEQTAIKAADVLVRTNGTPADWWTRPTYLETVGLSQNGSDGAPVPNCLSVVKLENLRQLCQANTWERQPNISRAIMGLFDNSEKFEILLIDENTGENLWPPVYPCWDIRPSGADNSLEVIIVKRLIATDVRKENILENLVHLSKPPYYLVY
;
A
#
# COMPACT_ATOMS: atom_id res chain seq x y z
N MET A 1 42.09 40.36 49.54
CA MET A 1 42.59 39.64 48.34
C MET A 1 41.89 38.30 48.24
N ASN A 2 40.78 38.23 47.48
CA ASN A 2 40.13 36.97 47.13
C ASN A 2 39.68 36.94 45.65
N ASP A 3 40.17 37.89 44.83
CA ASP A 3 39.70 38.10 43.45
C ASP A 3 40.17 36.99 42.49
N ARG A 4 41.31 36.35 42.76
CA ARG A 4 41.83 35.27 41.88
C ARG A 4 40.98 34.00 41.94
N GLY A 5 40.39 33.68 43.09
CA GLY A 5 39.47 32.54 43.23
C GLY A 5 38.12 32.79 42.55
N GLN A 6 37.65 34.05 42.55
CA GLN A 6 36.43 34.47 41.86
C GLN A 6 36.59 34.46 40.33
N VAL A 7 37.72 34.93 39.80
CA VAL A 7 37.98 34.89 38.34
C VAL A 7 38.04 33.44 37.84
N PHE A 8 38.67 32.53 38.60
CA PHE A 8 38.76 31.11 38.23
C PHE A 8 37.39 30.40 38.26
N THR A 9 36.56 30.70 39.25
CA THR A 9 35.21 30.12 39.34
C THR A 9 34.26 30.68 38.28
N LEU A 10 34.40 31.95 37.90
CA LEU A 10 33.65 32.57 36.81
C LEU A 10 34.02 31.96 35.45
N ASP A 11 35.30 31.76 35.18
CA ASP A 11 35.78 31.12 33.93
C ASP A 11 35.31 29.66 33.83
N MET A 12 35.41 28.91 34.92
CA MET A 12 34.89 27.54 34.99
C MET A 12 33.36 27.49 34.80
N PHE A 13 32.63 28.44 35.37
CA PHE A 13 31.18 28.55 35.18
C PHE A 13 30.82 28.84 33.72
N PHE A 14 31.53 29.76 33.06
CA PHE A 14 31.33 30.03 31.64
C PHE A 14 31.66 28.82 30.77
N ALA A 15 32.76 28.11 31.05
CA ALA A 15 33.13 26.90 30.33
C ALA A 15 32.07 25.79 30.46
N LEU A 16 31.54 25.57 31.67
CA LEU A 16 30.47 24.59 31.90
C LEU A 16 29.16 24.99 31.22
N THR A 17 28.80 26.27 31.29
CA THR A 17 27.58 26.79 30.66
C THR A 17 27.66 26.67 29.13
N LEU A 18 28.82 26.99 28.55
CA LEU A 18 29.07 26.87 27.11
C LEU A 18 29.05 25.40 26.66
N THR A 19 29.64 24.49 27.46
CA THR A 19 29.60 23.05 27.19
C THR A 19 28.16 22.51 27.24
N ALA A 20 27.37 22.92 28.24
CA ALA A 20 25.97 22.53 28.35
C ALA A 20 25.12 23.03 27.17
N LEU A 21 25.37 24.26 26.70
CA LEU A 21 24.72 24.80 25.50
C LEU A 21 25.08 24.01 24.24
N LEU A 22 26.37 23.71 24.03
CA LEU A 22 26.82 22.92 22.87
C LEU A 22 26.22 21.51 22.86
N VAL A 23 26.18 20.85 24.02
CA VAL A 23 25.55 19.52 24.15
C VAL A 23 24.05 19.61 23.88
N SER A 24 23.36 20.63 24.40
CA SER A 24 21.92 20.81 24.20
C SER A 24 21.57 21.10 22.74
N CYS A 25 22.30 22.01 22.08
CA CYS A 25 22.11 22.30 20.65
C CYS A 25 22.38 21.07 19.78
N SER A 26 23.43 20.30 20.10
CA SER A 26 23.75 19.06 19.36
C SER A 26 22.68 17.99 19.58
N GLY A 27 22.14 17.87 20.79
CA GLY A 27 21.05 16.94 21.10
C GLY A 27 19.78 17.24 20.32
N LEU A 28 19.39 18.52 20.23
CA LEU A 28 18.23 18.95 19.44
C LEU A 28 18.42 18.70 17.94
N ALA A 29 19.62 19.00 17.41
CA ALA A 29 19.93 18.74 16.02
C ALA A 29 19.91 17.23 15.69
N LEU A 30 20.47 16.40 16.57
CA LEU A 30 20.45 14.95 16.43
C LEU A 30 19.02 14.40 16.46
N GLU A 31 18.17 14.90 17.36
CA GLU A 31 16.78 14.48 17.46
C GLU A 31 16.00 14.84 16.19
N GLN A 32 16.22 16.03 15.62
CA GLN A 32 15.61 16.43 14.36
C GLN A 32 16.06 15.54 13.20
N VAL A 33 17.36 15.26 13.07
CA VAL A 33 17.90 14.38 12.04
C VAL A 33 17.35 12.96 12.19
N ARG A 34 17.26 12.45 13.42
CA ARG A 34 16.70 11.13 13.70
C ARG A 34 15.25 11.01 13.25
N ARG A 35 14.40 11.99 13.60
CA ARG A 35 13.00 12.00 13.14
C ARG A 35 12.91 11.99 11.62
N GLN A 36 13.71 12.81 10.96
CA GLN A 36 13.78 12.82 9.51
C GLN A 36 14.22 11.46 8.94
N MET A 37 15.26 10.82 9.50
CA MET A 37 15.68 9.48 9.09
C MET A 37 14.57 8.44 9.29
N ASP A 38 13.89 8.46 10.43
CA ASP A 38 12.80 7.54 10.74
C ASP A 38 11.66 7.69 9.71
N ASP A 39 11.29 8.93 9.36
CA ASP A 39 10.29 9.21 8.32
C ASP A 39 10.72 8.69 6.93
N TYR A 40 12.00 8.89 6.56
CA TYR A 40 12.56 8.37 5.31
C TYR A 40 12.54 6.84 5.25
N LEU A 41 12.89 6.17 6.36
CA LEU A 41 12.91 4.72 6.44
C LEU A 41 11.50 4.13 6.31
N LEU A 42 10.52 4.73 6.98
CA LEU A 42 9.12 4.33 6.87
C LEU A 42 8.62 4.48 5.42
N ARG A 43 8.89 5.62 4.78
CA ARG A 43 8.47 5.88 3.40
C ARG A 43 9.12 4.92 2.41
N TYR A 44 10.42 4.68 2.56
CA TYR A 44 11.15 3.72 1.72
C TYR A 44 10.61 2.30 1.86
N SER A 45 10.28 1.87 3.09
CA SER A 45 9.68 0.56 3.35
C SER A 45 8.32 0.42 2.67
N LEU A 46 7.45 1.43 2.79
CA LEU A 46 6.15 1.46 2.13
C LEU A 46 6.28 1.40 0.60
N GLU A 47 7.22 2.15 0.05
CA GLU A 47 7.51 2.16 -1.38
C GLU A 47 7.97 0.79 -1.87
N GLN A 48 8.88 0.15 -1.14
CA GLN A 48 9.34 -1.19 -1.48
C GLN A 48 8.21 -2.23 -1.41
N THR A 49 7.34 -2.16 -0.39
CA THR A 49 6.18 -3.05 -0.26
C THR A 49 5.20 -2.83 -1.42
N ALA A 50 4.86 -1.58 -1.74
CA ALA A 50 3.95 -1.27 -2.84
C ALA A 50 4.51 -1.71 -4.20
N ILE A 51 5.81 -1.51 -4.44
CA ILE A 51 6.49 -1.96 -5.67
C ILE A 51 6.44 -3.49 -5.80
N LYS A 52 6.79 -4.21 -4.72
CA LYS A 52 6.74 -5.68 -4.71
C LYS A 52 5.32 -6.19 -4.93
N ALA A 53 4.34 -5.62 -4.23
CA ALA A 53 2.94 -5.98 -4.39
C ALA A 53 2.47 -5.79 -5.83
N ALA A 54 2.71 -4.61 -6.41
CA ALA A 54 2.36 -4.32 -7.79
C ALA A 54 3.04 -5.29 -8.78
N ASP A 55 4.33 -5.57 -8.59
CA ASP A 55 5.07 -6.49 -9.46
C ASP A 55 4.54 -7.92 -9.39
N VAL A 56 4.24 -8.44 -8.19
CA VAL A 56 3.63 -9.77 -8.04
C VAL A 56 2.26 -9.81 -8.71
N LEU A 57 1.42 -8.79 -8.51
CA LEU A 57 0.08 -8.73 -9.11
C LEU A 57 0.13 -8.76 -10.63
N VAL A 58 1.02 -8.00 -11.27
CA VAL A 58 1.05 -7.89 -12.75
C VAL A 58 1.90 -8.94 -13.44
N ARG A 59 2.82 -9.62 -12.73
CA ARG A 59 3.75 -10.59 -13.33
C ARG A 59 3.45 -12.05 -13.02
N THR A 60 2.57 -12.33 -12.05
CA THR A 60 2.31 -13.71 -11.61
C THR A 60 0.86 -14.09 -11.78
N ASN A 61 0.61 -15.40 -11.96
CA ASN A 61 -0.75 -15.95 -12.03
C ASN A 61 -1.39 -16.14 -10.64
N GLY A 62 -0.60 -15.99 -9.58
CA GLY A 62 -0.92 -16.40 -8.22
C GLY A 62 -0.65 -17.89 -7.98
N THR A 63 -0.68 -18.26 -6.70
CA THR A 63 -0.49 -19.63 -6.22
C THR A 63 -1.69 -20.02 -5.35
N PRO A 64 -2.40 -21.11 -5.67
CA PRO A 64 -2.26 -21.94 -6.88
C PRO A 64 -2.66 -21.19 -8.17
N ALA A 65 -2.25 -21.72 -9.32
CA ALA A 65 -2.45 -21.07 -10.62
C ALA A 65 -3.91 -20.93 -11.07
N ASP A 66 -4.88 -21.46 -10.31
CA ASP A 66 -6.33 -21.41 -10.52
C ASP A 66 -7.09 -20.83 -9.31
N TRP A 67 -6.40 -20.08 -8.44
CA TRP A 67 -6.92 -19.58 -7.17
C TRP A 67 -8.26 -18.84 -7.26
N TRP A 68 -8.55 -18.16 -8.37
CA TRP A 68 -9.82 -17.43 -8.55
C TRP A 68 -11.03 -18.36 -8.68
N THR A 69 -10.84 -19.63 -9.03
CA THR A 69 -11.90 -20.64 -9.06
C THR A 69 -12.03 -21.37 -7.72
N ARG A 70 -10.93 -21.48 -6.97
CA ARG A 70 -10.82 -22.22 -5.71
C ARG A 70 -10.03 -21.41 -4.67
N PRO A 71 -10.61 -20.32 -4.13
CA PRO A 71 -9.87 -19.39 -3.28
C PRO A 71 -9.47 -19.99 -1.93
N THR A 72 -10.06 -21.10 -1.51
CA THR A 72 -9.80 -21.77 -0.22
C THR A 72 -8.32 -22.08 0.03
N TYR A 73 -7.55 -22.32 -1.03
CA TYR A 73 -6.13 -22.65 -0.97
C TYR A 73 -5.22 -21.50 -1.43
N LEU A 74 -5.72 -20.27 -1.46
CA LEU A 74 -4.95 -19.12 -1.88
C LEU A 74 -3.72 -18.92 -0.98
N GLU A 75 -2.53 -18.93 -1.59
CA GLU A 75 -1.26 -18.61 -0.95
C GLU A 75 -0.73 -17.25 -1.42
N THR A 76 -0.83 -16.95 -2.71
CA THR A 76 -0.36 -15.69 -3.28
C THR A 76 -1.30 -15.24 -4.39
N VAL A 77 -1.70 -13.97 -4.36
CA VAL A 77 -2.54 -13.38 -5.41
C VAL A 77 -1.68 -12.96 -6.59
N GLY A 78 -2.16 -13.26 -7.79
CA GLY A 78 -1.59 -12.72 -9.02
C GLY A 78 -2.70 -12.52 -10.05
N LEU A 79 -2.64 -11.41 -10.78
CA LEU A 79 -3.68 -10.95 -11.70
C LEU A 79 -3.28 -11.13 -13.17
N SER A 80 -2.07 -11.63 -13.43
CA SER A 80 -1.62 -11.95 -14.79
C SER A 80 -2.56 -12.94 -15.46
N GLN A 81 -2.76 -12.77 -16.76
CA GLN A 81 -3.43 -13.74 -17.61
C GLN A 81 -2.56 -14.99 -17.74
N ASN A 82 -3.22 -16.15 -17.82
CA ASN A 82 -2.55 -17.41 -18.10
C ASN A 82 -2.30 -17.50 -19.62
N GLY A 83 -1.05 -17.72 -20.00
CA GLY A 83 -0.67 -18.06 -21.37
C GLY A 83 -1.17 -19.45 -21.76
N SER A 84 -1.00 -19.79 -23.04
CA SER A 84 -1.40 -21.10 -23.59
C SER A 84 -0.67 -22.28 -22.94
N ASP A 85 0.49 -22.03 -22.37
CA ASP A 85 1.35 -22.97 -21.64
C ASP A 85 1.08 -22.97 -20.12
N GLY A 86 0.12 -22.15 -19.63
CA GLY A 86 -0.16 -21.96 -18.21
C GLY A 86 0.81 -21.02 -17.49
N ALA A 87 1.82 -20.49 -18.18
CA ALA A 87 2.74 -19.49 -17.63
C ALA A 87 2.03 -18.12 -17.52
N PRO A 88 2.49 -17.21 -16.63
CA PRO A 88 1.95 -15.85 -16.60
C PRO A 88 2.40 -15.07 -17.83
N VAL A 89 1.45 -14.37 -18.48
CA VAL A 89 1.74 -13.35 -19.48
C VAL A 89 1.93 -12.01 -18.78
N PRO A 90 3.17 -11.57 -18.53
CA PRO A 90 3.44 -10.41 -17.68
C PRO A 90 2.80 -9.14 -18.26
N ASN A 91 2.27 -8.30 -17.37
CA ASN A 91 1.55 -7.07 -17.70
C ASN A 91 0.27 -7.29 -18.52
N CYS A 92 -0.23 -8.51 -18.71
CA CYS A 92 -1.57 -8.77 -19.23
C CYS A 92 -2.49 -9.12 -18.06
N LEU A 93 -3.40 -8.22 -17.70
CA LEU A 93 -4.35 -8.38 -16.61
C LEU A 93 -5.54 -9.24 -17.04
N SER A 94 -5.93 -10.18 -16.19
CA SER A 94 -7.23 -10.86 -16.29
C SER A 94 -8.28 -10.16 -15.44
N VAL A 95 -9.32 -9.61 -16.10
CA VAL A 95 -10.41 -8.92 -15.40
C VAL A 95 -11.19 -9.85 -14.46
N VAL A 96 -11.28 -11.15 -14.81
CA VAL A 96 -11.93 -12.16 -13.96
C VAL A 96 -11.20 -12.34 -12.63
N LYS A 97 -9.86 -12.38 -12.65
CA LYS A 97 -9.05 -12.47 -11.42
C LYS A 97 -9.22 -11.22 -10.55
N LEU A 98 -9.25 -10.04 -11.18
CA LEU A 98 -9.47 -8.78 -10.49
C LEU A 98 -10.83 -8.75 -9.77
N GLU A 99 -11.90 -9.19 -10.44
CA GLU A 99 -13.23 -9.23 -9.83
C GLU A 99 -13.31 -10.24 -8.67
N ASN A 100 -12.68 -11.41 -8.81
CA ASN A 100 -12.61 -12.36 -7.70
C ASN A 100 -11.83 -11.78 -6.51
N LEU A 101 -10.70 -11.11 -6.75
CA LEU A 101 -9.97 -10.42 -5.69
C LEU A 101 -10.86 -9.38 -5.00
N ARG A 102 -11.61 -8.59 -5.76
CA ARG A 102 -12.57 -7.61 -5.22
C ARG A 102 -13.58 -8.25 -4.27
N GLN A 103 -14.17 -9.38 -4.67
CA GLN A 103 -15.13 -10.10 -3.84
C GLN A 103 -14.48 -10.68 -2.58
N LEU A 104 -13.24 -11.16 -2.68
CA LEU A 104 -12.49 -11.66 -1.54
C LEU A 104 -12.10 -10.55 -0.56
N CYS A 105 -11.97 -9.30 -1.02
CA CYS A 105 -11.72 -8.14 -0.17
C CYS A 105 -12.97 -7.60 0.54
N GLN A 106 -14.18 -8.11 0.27
CA GLN A 106 -15.37 -7.62 0.99
C GLN A 106 -15.33 -8.05 2.47
N ALA A 107 -15.73 -7.15 3.39
CA ALA A 107 -15.58 -7.31 4.83
C ALA A 107 -16.15 -8.64 5.39
N ASN A 108 -17.30 -9.06 4.86
CA ASN A 108 -17.96 -10.33 5.17
C ASN A 108 -17.12 -11.57 4.81
N THR A 109 -16.25 -11.50 3.82
CA THR A 109 -15.36 -12.60 3.42
C THR A 109 -14.15 -12.72 4.35
N TRP A 110 -13.60 -11.59 4.79
CA TRP A 110 -12.41 -11.55 5.65
C TRP A 110 -12.65 -12.17 7.03
N GLU A 111 -13.82 -11.92 7.62
CA GLU A 111 -14.20 -12.54 8.90
C GLU A 111 -14.44 -14.05 8.77
N ARG A 112 -15.03 -14.49 7.65
CA ARG A 112 -15.39 -15.90 7.43
C ARG A 112 -14.20 -16.77 7.01
N GLN A 113 -13.21 -16.19 6.35
CA GLN A 113 -12.11 -16.92 5.72
C GLN A 113 -10.75 -16.26 6.02
N PRO A 114 -10.25 -16.40 7.27
CA PRO A 114 -9.04 -15.70 7.74
C PRO A 114 -7.73 -16.17 7.06
N ASN A 115 -7.75 -17.35 6.44
CA ASN A 115 -6.66 -17.86 5.61
C ASN A 115 -6.49 -17.03 4.32
N ILE A 116 -7.60 -16.68 3.66
CA ILE A 116 -7.58 -15.89 2.43
C ILE A 116 -7.19 -14.45 2.71
N SER A 117 -7.75 -13.85 3.76
CA SER A 117 -7.36 -12.48 4.15
C SER A 117 -5.86 -12.41 4.46
N ARG A 118 -5.30 -13.38 5.19
CA ARG A 118 -3.86 -13.45 5.46
C ARG A 118 -3.02 -13.58 4.19
N ALA A 119 -3.46 -14.37 3.20
CA ALA A 119 -2.75 -14.51 1.93
C ALA A 119 -2.73 -13.19 1.13
N ILE A 120 -3.86 -12.47 1.11
CA ILE A 120 -3.97 -11.16 0.45
C ILE A 120 -3.14 -10.11 1.21
N MET A 121 -3.29 -10.02 2.53
CA MET A 121 -2.55 -9.08 3.38
C MET A 121 -1.04 -9.35 3.34
N GLY A 122 -0.62 -10.61 3.19
CA GLY A 122 0.79 -11.00 3.06
C GLY A 122 1.50 -10.32 1.88
N LEU A 123 0.75 -9.93 0.84
CA LEU A 123 1.28 -9.15 -0.28
C LEU A 123 1.63 -7.71 0.13
N PHE A 124 0.90 -7.16 1.09
CA PHE A 124 0.99 -5.77 1.56
C PHE A 124 1.62 -5.68 2.95
N ASP A 125 2.57 -6.56 3.27
CA ASP A 125 3.26 -6.61 4.56
C ASP A 125 2.31 -6.73 5.77
N ASN A 126 1.29 -7.58 5.63
CA ASN A 126 0.21 -7.78 6.59
C ASN A 126 -0.66 -6.54 6.86
N SER A 127 -0.71 -5.59 5.92
CA SER A 127 -1.55 -4.40 5.99
C SER A 127 -2.93 -4.62 5.37
N GLU A 128 -3.95 -4.01 5.98
CA GLU A 128 -5.31 -3.87 5.44
C GLU A 128 -5.49 -2.54 4.70
N LYS A 129 -4.50 -1.65 4.74
CA LYS A 129 -4.56 -0.30 4.18
C LYS A 129 -4.00 -0.27 2.76
N PHE A 130 -4.71 -0.90 1.83
CA PHE A 130 -4.35 -0.87 0.42
C PHE A 130 -5.58 -0.60 -0.45
N GLU A 131 -5.33 -0.13 -1.65
CA GLU A 131 -6.33 0.06 -2.69
C GLU A 131 -5.70 -0.27 -4.05
N ILE A 132 -6.43 -0.98 -4.89
CA ILE A 132 -6.05 -1.26 -6.28
C ILE A 132 -7.10 -0.64 -7.19
N LEU A 133 -6.62 0.16 -8.14
CA LEU A 133 -7.43 0.88 -9.13
C LEU A 133 -7.02 0.45 -10.53
N LEU A 134 -8.02 0.35 -11.42
CA LEU A 134 -7.80 0.19 -12.86
C LEU A 134 -8.12 1.52 -13.52
N ILE A 135 -7.10 2.24 -13.97
CA ILE A 135 -7.26 3.63 -14.43
C ILE A 135 -6.98 3.71 -15.93
N ASP A 136 -7.77 4.50 -16.66
CA ASP A 136 -7.46 4.87 -18.03
C ASP A 136 -6.27 5.83 -18.09
N GLU A 137 -5.26 5.50 -18.87
CA GLU A 137 -4.05 6.33 -18.99
C GLU A 137 -4.33 7.74 -19.55
N ASN A 138 -5.30 7.87 -20.45
CA ASN A 138 -5.59 9.13 -21.14
C ASN A 138 -6.55 10.01 -20.35
N THR A 139 -7.62 9.43 -19.78
CA THR A 139 -8.66 10.20 -19.07
C THR A 139 -8.42 10.28 -17.57
N GLY A 140 -7.61 9.37 -17.00
CA GLY A 140 -7.45 9.24 -15.56
C GLY A 140 -8.69 8.70 -14.86
N GLU A 141 -9.71 8.27 -15.60
CA GLU A 141 -10.95 7.74 -15.06
C GLU A 141 -10.73 6.32 -14.53
N ASN A 142 -11.39 6.02 -13.42
CA ASN A 142 -11.42 4.68 -12.88
C ASN A 142 -12.35 3.80 -13.74
N LEU A 143 -11.77 2.77 -14.36
CA LEU A 143 -12.43 1.83 -15.26
C LEU A 143 -13.07 0.64 -14.54
N TRP A 144 -12.79 0.45 -13.24
CA TRP A 144 -13.32 -0.66 -12.45
C TRP A 144 -13.57 -0.26 -11.00
N PRO A 145 -14.60 -0.77 -10.31
CA PRO A 145 -14.79 -0.55 -8.88
C PRO A 145 -13.51 -0.85 -8.10
N PRO A 146 -13.09 0.04 -7.18
CA PRO A 146 -11.86 -0.15 -6.43
C PRO A 146 -11.83 -1.49 -5.68
N VAL A 147 -10.64 -2.07 -5.59
CA VAL A 147 -10.39 -3.26 -4.77
C VAL A 147 -9.70 -2.82 -3.49
N TYR A 148 -10.40 -2.92 -2.38
CA TYR A 148 -9.91 -2.55 -1.05
C TYR A 148 -10.71 -3.29 0.02
N PRO A 149 -10.13 -3.57 1.19
CA PRO A 149 -10.81 -4.33 2.24
C PRO A 149 -11.74 -3.52 3.12
N CYS A 150 -12.41 -2.52 2.54
CA CYS A 150 -13.34 -1.64 3.26
C CYS A 150 -12.72 -0.89 4.46
N TRP A 151 -11.40 -0.62 4.47
CA TRP A 151 -10.83 0.34 5.41
C TRP A 151 -11.36 1.75 5.12
N ASP A 152 -11.44 2.60 6.14
CA ASP A 152 -11.92 3.99 6.00
C ASP A 152 -10.96 4.74 5.07
N ILE A 153 -11.29 4.78 3.77
CA ILE A 153 -10.61 5.62 2.77
C ILE A 153 -11.00 7.06 3.11
N ARG A 154 -10.44 7.60 4.19
CA ARG A 154 -10.37 9.04 4.33
C ARG A 154 -9.40 9.48 3.24
N PRO A 155 -9.83 10.30 2.28
CA PRO A 155 -8.87 10.95 1.40
C PRO A 155 -7.98 11.78 2.33
N SER A 156 -6.79 11.27 2.60
CA SER A 156 -5.72 12.13 3.07
C SER A 156 -5.60 13.17 1.96
N GLY A 157 -5.94 14.42 2.26
CA GLY A 157 -6.02 15.51 1.28
C GLY A 157 -4.68 15.87 0.63
N ALA A 158 -3.72 14.95 0.61
CA ALA A 158 -2.43 15.06 -0.01
C ALA A 158 -2.04 13.67 -0.55
N ASP A 159 -2.03 13.54 -1.88
CA ASP A 159 -1.29 12.49 -2.61
C ASP A 159 0.21 12.45 -2.23
N ASN A 160 0.68 13.40 -1.42
CA ASN A 160 2.02 13.56 -0.89
C ASN A 160 2.16 13.26 0.62
N SER A 161 1.16 12.66 1.27
CA SER A 161 1.31 12.20 2.66
C SER A 161 2.49 11.25 2.80
N LEU A 162 3.21 11.31 3.94
CA LEU A 162 4.27 10.35 4.26
C LEU A 162 3.73 8.91 4.41
N GLU A 163 2.42 8.76 4.60
CA GLU A 163 1.74 7.50 4.93
C GLU A 163 1.12 6.80 3.71
N VAL A 164 1.17 7.43 2.52
CA VAL A 164 0.55 6.89 1.30
C VAL A 164 1.58 6.83 0.19
N ILE A 165 1.71 5.65 -0.44
CA ILE A 165 2.53 5.47 -1.65
C ILE A 165 1.63 4.94 -2.77
N ILE A 166 1.77 5.56 -3.95
CA ILE A 166 1.06 5.17 -5.17
C ILE A 166 2.07 4.56 -6.14
N VAL A 167 1.81 3.33 -6.58
CA VAL A 167 2.60 2.65 -7.61
C VAL A 167 1.69 2.37 -8.81
N LYS A 168 2.13 2.81 -9.99
CA LYS A 168 1.43 2.58 -11.25
C LYS A 168 2.17 1.54 -12.10
N ARG A 169 1.42 0.71 -12.81
CA ARG A 169 1.93 -0.26 -13.79
C ARG A 169 1.09 -0.16 -15.05
N LEU A 170 1.75 -0.08 -16.19
CA LEU A 170 1.10 -0.20 -17.49
C LEU A 170 0.75 -1.67 -17.72
N ILE A 171 -0.49 -1.91 -18.10
CA ILE A 171 -1.05 -3.24 -18.30
C ILE A 171 -1.89 -3.27 -19.58
N ALA A 172 -1.92 -4.41 -20.24
CA ALA A 172 -2.90 -4.76 -21.25
C ALA A 172 -4.02 -5.57 -20.59
N THR A 173 -5.25 -5.48 -21.08
CA THR A 173 -6.40 -6.24 -20.55
C THR A 173 -6.87 -7.27 -21.59
N ASP A 174 -7.38 -8.40 -21.09
CA ASP A 174 -8.02 -9.44 -21.91
C ASP A 174 -9.39 -9.01 -22.48
N VAL A 175 -9.95 -7.92 -21.95
CA VAL A 175 -11.24 -7.36 -22.34
C VAL A 175 -11.04 -5.95 -22.89
N ARG A 176 -11.71 -5.61 -24.00
CA ARG A 176 -11.71 -4.23 -24.53
C ARG A 176 -12.33 -3.27 -23.53
N LYS A 177 -11.83 -2.03 -23.47
CA LYS A 177 -12.31 -0.99 -22.55
C LYS A 177 -13.84 -0.83 -22.57
N GLU A 178 -14.47 -0.87 -23.75
CA GLU A 178 -15.92 -0.71 -23.89
C GLU A 178 -16.68 -1.83 -23.17
N ASN A 179 -16.20 -3.07 -23.33
CA ASN A 179 -16.80 -4.25 -22.69
C ASN A 179 -16.57 -4.26 -21.16
N ILE A 180 -15.48 -3.66 -20.67
CA ILE A 180 -15.24 -3.48 -19.23
C ILE A 180 -16.34 -2.59 -18.64
N LEU A 181 -16.62 -1.45 -19.27
CA LEU A 181 -17.67 -0.51 -18.85
C LEU A 181 -19.07 -1.14 -18.96
N GLU A 182 -19.37 -1.89 -20.02
CA GLU A 182 -20.64 -2.61 -20.18
C GLU A 182 -20.84 -3.67 -19.09
N ASN A 183 -19.81 -4.44 -18.74
CA ASN A 183 -19.86 -5.42 -17.67
C ASN A 183 -20.16 -4.77 -16.31
N LEU A 184 -19.67 -3.55 -16.06
CA LEU A 184 -20.03 -2.79 -14.86
C LEU A 184 -21.50 -2.39 -14.83
N VAL A 185 -22.05 -1.97 -15.97
CA VAL A 185 -23.48 -1.68 -16.08
C VAL A 185 -24.31 -2.92 -15.78
N HIS A 186 -23.88 -4.10 -16.23
CA HIS A 186 -24.57 -5.36 -15.92
C HIS A 186 -24.42 -5.82 -14.46
N LEU A 187 -23.26 -5.60 -13.84
CA LEU A 187 -23.01 -5.87 -12.41
C LEU A 187 -23.75 -4.89 -11.49
N SER A 188 -24.07 -3.69 -11.97
CA SER A 188 -24.82 -2.65 -11.25
C SER A 188 -26.34 -2.87 -11.21
N LYS A 189 -26.87 -3.98 -11.77
CA LYS A 189 -28.26 -4.37 -11.48
C LYS A 189 -28.35 -4.66 -9.97
N PRO A 190 -29.20 -3.94 -9.22
CA PRO A 190 -29.20 -4.01 -7.77
C PRO A 190 -29.48 -5.46 -7.33
N PRO A 191 -28.91 -5.91 -6.19
CA PRO A 191 -29.38 -7.14 -5.57
C PRO A 191 -30.89 -6.97 -5.34
N TYR A 192 -31.67 -7.96 -5.78
CA TYR A 192 -33.08 -8.04 -5.46
C TYR A 192 -33.25 -7.77 -3.96
N TYR A 193 -33.82 -6.63 -3.59
CA TYR A 193 -34.34 -6.44 -2.25
C TYR A 193 -35.46 -7.45 -2.09
N LEU A 194 -35.19 -8.56 -1.39
CA LEU A 194 -36.25 -9.37 -0.81
C LEU A 194 -36.92 -8.50 0.25
N VAL A 195 -38.05 -7.92 -0.12
CA VAL A 195 -39.01 -7.36 0.82
C VAL A 195 -39.67 -8.55 1.52
N TYR A 196 -39.38 -8.70 2.81
CA TYR A 196 -40.24 -9.35 3.79
C TYR A 196 -40.39 -8.43 4.99
#